data_AF-A0A967YPW4-F1
#
_entry.id   AF-A0A967YPW4-F1
#
_cell.length_a   1.000
_cell.length_b   1.000
_cell.length_c   1.000
_cell.angle_alpha   90.00
_cell.angle_beta   90.00
_cell.angle_gamma   90.00
#
_symmetry.space_group_name_H-M   'P 1'
#
loop_
_entity.id
_entity.type
_entity.pdbx_description
1 polymer ?
#
loop_
_entity_poly.entity_id
_entity_poly.type
_entity_poly.pdbx_seq_one_letter_code
_entity_poly.pdbx_strand_id
1 'polypeptide(L)'
;MEVIEFLYTSEKQGWIEEVTPLFEEWYFETFEKRIRVKLTVTGTHDSVIQILWGNVKPVAWSPASSIWIPYLNLMWNKTIGYSEKIAPDNWNKTLLSPVVIAGWKSLFEQYNIASFRGLYELARTGDFKFGHPDPRDSNGGTMA
;
A
#
# COMPACT_ATOMS: atom_id res chain seq x y z
N MET A 1 26.31 10.45 -6.66
CA MET A 1 25.41 9.39 -6.15
C MET A 1 24.00 9.80 -6.50
N GLU A 2 23.36 9.04 -7.36
CA GLU A 2 22.01 9.33 -7.86
C GLU A 2 20.97 8.93 -6.80
N VAL A 3 19.90 9.72 -6.66
CA VAL A 3 18.82 9.44 -5.70
C VAL A 3 17.57 9.03 -6.46
N ILE A 4 17.07 7.84 -6.14
CA ILE A 4 15.89 7.24 -6.74
C ILE A 4 14.75 7.33 -5.72
N GLU A 5 13.69 8.05 -6.06
CA GLU A 5 12.52 8.16 -5.17
C GLU A 5 11.56 6.99 -5.39
N PHE A 6 11.22 6.30 -4.29
CA PHE A 6 10.28 5.19 -4.28
C PHE A 6 9.13 5.47 -3.29
N LEU A 7 7.92 5.61 -3.84
CA LEU A 7 6.70 5.77 -3.06
C LEU A 7 5.99 4.43 -2.86
N TYR A 8 5.61 4.12 -1.63
CA TYR A 8 4.88 2.88 -1.31
C TYR A 8 4.00 3.07 -0.06
N THR A 9 3.18 2.06 0.25
CA THR A 9 2.24 2.10 1.38
C THR A 9 2.77 1.39 2.62
N SER A 10 2.32 1.80 3.80
CA SER A 10 2.85 1.35 5.11
C SER A 10 2.81 -0.17 5.31
N GLU A 11 1.88 -0.88 4.66
CA GLU A 11 1.79 -2.36 4.74
C GLU A 11 3.05 -3.06 4.19
N LYS A 12 3.87 -2.37 3.40
CA LYS A 12 5.10 -2.91 2.79
C LYS A 12 6.37 -2.42 3.49
N GLN A 13 6.26 -1.53 4.47
CA GLN A 13 7.40 -0.77 5.01
C GLN A 13 8.51 -1.67 5.54
N GLY A 14 8.20 -2.61 6.44
CA GLY A 14 9.22 -3.50 6.99
C GLY A 14 9.97 -4.28 5.91
N TRP A 15 9.24 -4.85 4.94
CA TRP A 15 9.86 -5.58 3.83
C TRP A 15 10.70 -4.67 2.92
N ILE A 16 10.20 -3.49 2.55
CA ILE A 16 10.91 -2.56 1.67
C ILE A 16 12.16 -2.00 2.34
N GLU A 17 12.09 -1.62 3.60
CA GLU A 17 13.25 -1.12 4.36
C GLU A 17 14.34 -2.18 4.50
N GLU A 18 13.97 -3.45 4.69
CA GLU A 18 14.91 -4.56 4.80
C GLU A 18 15.61 -4.87 3.46
N VAL A 19 14.88 -4.86 2.34
CA VAL A 19 15.46 -5.22 1.03
C VAL A 19 16.20 -4.07 0.35
N THR A 20 15.94 -2.82 0.74
CA THR A 20 16.51 -1.63 0.07
C THR A 20 18.05 -1.58 0.12
N PRO A 21 18.72 -1.79 1.26
CA PRO A 21 20.19 -1.82 1.31
C PRO A 21 20.78 -2.90 0.41
N LEU A 22 20.14 -4.08 0.36
CA LEU A 22 20.56 -5.20 -0.49
C LEU A 22 20.44 -4.84 -1.98
N PHE A 23 19.37 -4.12 -2.36
CA PHE A 23 19.19 -3.63 -3.72
C PHE A 23 20.25 -2.58 -4.10
N GLU A 24 20.57 -1.64 -3.21
CA GLU A 24 21.61 -0.63 -3.46
C GLU A 24 23.00 -1.26 -3.64
N GLU A 25 23.33 -2.29 -2.85
CA GLU A 25 24.56 -3.06 -2.97
C GLU A 25 24.59 -3.85 -4.28
N TRP A 26 23.55 -4.64 -4.55
CA TRP A 26 23.41 -5.39 -5.80
C TRP A 26 23.53 -4.49 -7.04
N TYR A 27 22.92 -3.30 -7.00
CA TYR A 27 22.98 -2.35 -8.11
C TYR A 27 24.40 -1.84 -8.34
N PHE A 28 25.15 -1.58 -7.26
CA PHE A 28 26.55 -1.20 -7.37
C PHE A 28 27.40 -2.33 -7.94
N GLU A 29 27.24 -3.55 -7.46
CA GLU A 29 27.99 -4.71 -7.96
C GLU A 29 27.68 -5.03 -9.43
N THR A 30 26.44 -4.80 -9.86
CA THR A 30 25.99 -5.12 -11.22
C THR A 30 26.36 -4.04 -12.24
N PHE A 31 26.28 -2.77 -11.86
CA PHE A 31 26.41 -1.64 -12.79
C PHE A 31 27.58 -0.69 -12.49
N GLU A 32 28.37 -0.97 -11.45
CA GLU A 32 29.47 -0.13 -10.95
C GLU A 32 29.04 1.32 -10.64
N LYS A 33 27.76 1.52 -10.33
CA LYS A 33 27.15 2.83 -10.06
C LYS A 33 26.50 2.84 -8.68
N ARG A 34 26.77 3.89 -7.89
CA ARG A 34 26.17 4.08 -6.57
C ARG A 34 24.86 4.87 -6.68
N ILE A 35 23.78 4.25 -6.22
CA ILE A 35 22.46 4.86 -6.04
C ILE A 35 22.11 4.95 -4.56
N ARG A 36 21.16 5.81 -4.23
CA ARG A 36 20.44 5.81 -2.95
C ARG A 36 18.94 5.79 -3.22
N VAL A 37 18.22 4.87 -2.62
CA VAL A 37 16.76 4.81 -2.70
C VAL A 37 16.17 5.65 -1.56
N LYS A 38 15.48 6.73 -1.92
CA LYS A 38 14.70 7.53 -0.99
C LYS A 38 13.32 6.90 -0.85
N LEU A 39 13.11 6.22 0.27
CA LEU A 39 11.84 5.60 0.64
C LEU A 39 10.86 6.66 1.17
N THR A 40 9.64 6.70 0.61
CA THR A 40 8.56 7.57 1.09
C THR A 40 7.29 6.76 1.30
N VAL A 41 6.88 6.64 2.57
CA VAL A 41 5.63 5.98 2.95
C VAL A 41 4.49 6.98 2.83
N THR A 42 3.47 6.66 2.05
CA THR A 42 2.28 7.50 1.89
C THR A 42 1.05 6.67 1.57
N GLY A 43 -0.14 7.19 1.90
CA GLY A 43 -1.41 6.61 1.48
C GLY A 43 -1.56 6.66 -0.03
N THR A 44 -2.24 5.67 -0.63
CA THR A 44 -2.32 5.59 -2.09
C THR A 44 -3.04 6.78 -2.70
N HIS A 45 -4.13 7.24 -2.08
CA HIS A 45 -4.86 8.41 -2.56
C HIS A 45 -4.00 9.67 -2.57
N ASP A 46 -3.29 9.97 -1.48
CA ASP A 46 -2.36 11.10 -1.41
C ASP A 46 -1.23 10.97 -2.43
N SER A 47 -0.62 9.78 -2.56
CA SER A 47 0.43 9.56 -3.56
C SER A 47 -0.01 9.88 -4.98
N VAL A 48 -1.26 9.57 -5.36
CA VAL A 48 -1.82 9.93 -6.67
C VAL A 48 -1.91 11.45 -6.82
N ILE A 49 -2.41 12.16 -5.81
CA ILE A 49 -2.50 13.63 -5.83
C ILE A 49 -1.10 14.24 -5.97
N GLN A 50 -0.14 13.81 -5.16
CA GLN A 50 1.23 14.32 -5.20
C GLN A 50 1.90 14.09 -6.57
N ILE A 51 1.69 12.92 -7.17
CA ILE A 51 2.22 12.58 -8.51
C ILE A 51 1.55 13.45 -9.59
N LEU A 52 0.21 13.55 -9.58
CA LEU A 52 -0.54 14.30 -10.59
C LEU A 52 -0.17 15.79 -10.61
N TRP A 53 0.02 16.40 -9.43
CA TRP A 53 0.42 17.80 -9.31
C TRP A 53 1.93 18.02 -9.44
N GLY A 54 2.71 16.96 -9.60
CA GLY A 54 4.16 17.03 -9.78
C GLY A 54 4.95 17.43 -8.53
N ASN A 55 4.32 17.37 -7.35
CA ASN A 55 4.97 17.58 -6.06
C ASN A 55 6.03 16.49 -5.78
N VAL A 56 5.78 15.28 -6.28
CA VAL A 56 6.71 14.15 -6.27
C VAL A 56 6.83 13.57 -7.68
N LYS A 57 8.00 13.02 -8.01
CA LYS A 57 8.28 12.41 -9.32
C LYS A 57 8.98 11.06 -9.10
N PRO A 58 8.31 10.08 -8.49
CA PRO A 58 8.91 8.80 -8.18
C PRO A 58 9.39 8.08 -9.44
N VAL A 59 10.52 7.40 -9.31
CA VAL A 59 10.97 6.41 -10.31
C VAL A 59 10.19 5.12 -10.14
N ALA A 60 9.81 4.78 -8.90
CA ALA A 60 9.01 3.60 -8.58
C ALA A 60 7.82 3.98 -7.69
N TRP A 61 6.68 3.31 -7.90
CA TRP A 61 5.47 3.49 -7.12
C TRP A 61 4.77 2.16 -6.87
N SER A 62 4.49 1.85 -5.60
CA SER A 62 3.79 0.62 -5.19
C SER A 62 2.53 0.96 -4.38
N PRO A 63 1.37 1.12 -5.04
CA PRO A 63 0.12 1.43 -4.36
C PRO A 63 -0.40 0.26 -3.50
N ALA A 64 -1.37 0.52 -2.63
CA ALA A 64 -2.03 -0.50 -1.82
C ALA A 64 -2.92 -1.44 -2.66
N SER A 65 -3.30 -1.06 -3.87
CA SER A 65 -4.03 -1.92 -4.81
C SER A 65 -3.71 -1.54 -6.25
N SER A 66 -3.70 -2.53 -7.14
CA SER A 66 -3.44 -2.33 -8.56
C SER A 66 -4.52 -1.50 -9.27
N ILE A 67 -5.72 -1.36 -8.68
CA ILE A 67 -6.80 -0.52 -9.24
C ILE A 67 -6.41 0.97 -9.33
N TRP A 68 -5.45 1.41 -8.51
CA TRP A 68 -5.00 2.78 -8.49
C TRP A 68 -4.14 3.15 -9.71
N ILE A 69 -3.56 2.17 -10.41
CA ILE A 69 -2.74 2.38 -11.60
C ILE A 69 -3.59 2.89 -12.79
N PRO A 70 -4.68 2.20 -13.21
CA PRO A 70 -5.56 2.73 -14.24
C PRO A 70 -6.27 4.02 -13.80
N TYR A 71 -6.56 4.19 -12.51
CA TYR A 71 -7.10 5.44 -11.99
C TYR A 71 -6.11 6.61 -12.15
N LEU A 72 -4.84 6.43 -11.80
CA LEU A 72 -3.80 7.44 -12.01
C LEU A 72 -3.69 7.82 -13.48
N ASN A 73 -3.64 6.85 -14.39
CA ASN A 73 -3.60 7.11 -15.83
C ASN A 73 -4.84 7.85 -16.35
N LEU A 74 -6.04 7.51 -15.83
CA LEU A 74 -7.27 8.22 -16.16
C LEU A 74 -7.21 9.68 -15.73
N MET A 75 -6.76 9.95 -14.50
CA MET A 75 -6.66 11.31 -13.96
C MET A 75 -5.53 12.10 -14.61
N TRP A 76 -4.43 11.45 -14.97
CA TRP A 76 -3.33 12.05 -15.73
C TRP A 76 -3.83 12.59 -17.08
N ASN A 77 -4.62 11.79 -17.79
CA ASN A 77 -5.22 12.22 -19.04
C ASN A 77 -6.28 13.31 -18.84
N LYS A 78 -7.21 13.13 -17.89
CA LYS A 78 -8.34 14.06 -17.69
C LYS A 78 -7.95 15.40 -17.07
N THR A 79 -7.04 15.40 -16.10
CA THR A 79 -6.71 16.60 -15.31
C THR A 79 -5.58 17.39 -15.96
N ILE A 80 -4.56 16.71 -16.49
CA ILE A 80 -3.34 17.35 -16.99
C ILE A 80 -3.34 17.44 -18.53
N GLY A 81 -4.13 16.60 -19.22
CA GLY A 81 -4.29 16.64 -20.67
C GLY A 81 -3.25 15.85 -21.47
N TYR A 82 -2.42 15.04 -20.81
CA TYR A 82 -1.45 14.17 -21.49
C TYR A 82 -2.13 12.94 -22.11
N SER A 83 -1.83 12.66 -23.37
CA SER A 83 -2.35 11.48 -24.09
C SER A 83 -1.63 10.18 -23.74
N GLU A 84 -0.38 10.29 -23.29
CA GLU A 84 0.43 9.14 -22.88
C GLU A 84 0.13 8.72 -21.44
N LYS A 85 0.22 7.42 -21.17
CA LYS A 85 0.08 6.88 -19.82
C LYS A 85 1.32 7.23 -19.00
N ILE A 86 1.11 7.73 -17.77
CA ILE A 86 2.20 7.97 -16.82
C ILE A 86 2.71 6.68 -16.18
N ALA A 87 1.82 5.70 -15.98
CA ALA A 87 2.18 4.39 -15.47
C ALA A 87 1.99 3.33 -16.58
N PRO A 88 2.99 2.46 -16.82
CA PRO A 88 2.90 1.48 -17.89
C PRO A 88 1.93 0.34 -17.54
N ASP A 89 1.48 -0.40 -18.54
CA ASP A 89 0.54 -1.52 -18.34
C ASP A 89 1.22 -2.80 -17.82
N ASN A 90 2.56 -2.88 -17.88
CA ASN A 90 3.35 -4.06 -17.50
C ASN A 90 3.76 -4.06 -16.01
N TRP A 91 2.81 -3.77 -15.12
CA TRP A 91 3.04 -3.82 -13.67
C TRP A 91 2.84 -5.23 -13.10
N ASN A 92 3.52 -5.52 -11.99
CA ASN A 92 3.40 -6.79 -11.26
C ASN A 92 2.88 -6.54 -9.85
N LYS A 93 2.05 -7.47 -9.35
CA LYS A 93 1.63 -7.45 -7.93
C LYS A 93 2.77 -7.99 -7.08
N THR A 94 3.33 -7.14 -6.22
CA THR A 94 4.42 -7.52 -5.32
C THR A 94 3.94 -8.19 -4.03
N LEU A 95 2.72 -7.88 -3.60
CA LEU A 95 2.13 -8.41 -2.37
C LEU A 95 0.64 -8.70 -2.57
N LEU A 96 0.17 -9.82 -2.03
CA LEU A 96 -1.24 -10.15 -1.87
C LEU A 96 -1.52 -10.24 -0.37
N SER A 97 -2.37 -9.34 0.14
CA SER A 97 -2.82 -9.36 1.53
C SER A 97 -4.28 -9.82 1.63
N PRO A 98 -4.59 -10.90 2.36
CA PRO A 98 -5.97 -11.26 2.64
C PRO A 98 -6.60 -10.27 3.64
N VAL A 99 -7.91 -10.09 3.54
CA VAL A 99 -8.70 -9.41 4.58
C VAL A 99 -8.93 -10.39 5.72
N VAL A 100 -8.57 -9.99 6.94
CA VAL A 100 -8.70 -10.80 8.14
C VAL A 100 -9.34 -9.98 9.26
N ILE A 101 -10.03 -10.66 10.18
CA ILE A 101 -10.41 -10.09 11.47
C ILE A 101 -9.38 -10.55 12.49
N ALA A 102 -8.60 -9.61 13.01
CA ALA A 102 -7.65 -9.86 14.08
C ALA A 102 -8.27 -9.50 15.43
N GLY A 103 -7.90 -10.23 16.48
CA GLY A 103 -8.26 -9.88 17.85
C GLY A 103 -7.46 -10.64 18.88
N TRP A 104 -7.67 -10.29 20.15
CA TRP A 104 -6.92 -10.89 21.26
C TRP A 104 -7.32 -12.34 21.48
N LYS A 105 -6.32 -13.22 21.61
CA LYS A 105 -6.53 -14.65 21.89
C LYS A 105 -7.45 -14.87 23.10
N SER A 106 -7.28 -14.09 24.17
CA SER A 106 -8.12 -14.17 25.38
C SER A 106 -9.60 -13.92 25.11
N LEU A 107 -9.94 -13.00 24.21
CA LEU A 107 -11.32 -12.72 23.83
C LEU A 107 -11.91 -13.88 23.03
N PHE A 108 -11.13 -14.45 22.12
CA PHE A 108 -11.55 -15.61 21.33
C PHE A 108 -11.77 -16.84 22.23
N GLU A 109 -10.92 -17.04 23.23
CA GLU A 109 -11.06 -18.13 24.20
C GLU A 109 -12.25 -17.90 25.16
N GLN A 110 -12.42 -16.68 25.69
CA GLN A 110 -13.51 -16.34 26.60
C GLN A 110 -14.90 -16.59 25.98
N TYR A 111 -15.07 -16.23 24.71
CA TYR A 111 -16.35 -16.35 24.00
C TYR A 111 -16.41 -17.56 23.06
N ASN A 112 -15.43 -18.46 23.11
CA ASN A 112 -15.32 -19.67 22.28
C ASN A 112 -15.52 -19.38 20.77
N ILE A 113 -14.82 -18.36 20.26
CA ILE A 113 -14.94 -17.90 18.89
C ILE A 113 -14.06 -18.75 17.97
N ALA A 114 -14.67 -19.68 17.23
CA ALA A 114 -13.99 -20.53 16.26
C ALA A 114 -14.28 -20.17 14.79
N SER A 115 -15.18 -19.22 14.53
CA SER A 115 -15.59 -18.82 13.18
C SER A 115 -16.20 -17.42 13.14
N PHE A 116 -16.44 -16.89 11.95
CA PHE A 116 -17.20 -15.66 11.73
C PHE A 116 -18.60 -15.71 12.36
N ARG A 117 -19.21 -16.90 12.49
CA ARG A 117 -20.49 -17.03 13.17
C ARG A 117 -20.37 -16.69 14.66
N GLY A 118 -19.29 -17.12 15.31
CA GLY A 118 -19.03 -16.79 16.71
C GLY A 118 -18.87 -15.28 16.93
N LEU A 119 -18.16 -14.60 16.02
CA LEU A 119 -18.04 -13.14 16.03
C LEU A 119 -19.41 -12.45 15.84
N TYR A 120 -20.23 -12.95 14.92
CA TYR A 120 -21.58 -12.44 14.68
C TYR A 120 -22.48 -12.57 15.93
N GLU A 121 -22.44 -13.72 16.61
CA GLU A 121 -23.24 -13.90 17.83
C GLU A 121 -22.76 -12.98 18.96
N LEU A 122 -21.46 -12.83 19.13
CA LEU A 122 -20.89 -11.89 20.10
C LEU A 122 -21.33 -10.45 19.81
N ALA A 123 -21.56 -10.08 18.54
CA ALA A 123 -21.96 -8.71 18.16
C ALA A 123 -23.36 -8.37 18.63
N ARG A 124 -24.18 -9.39 18.82
CA ARG A 124 -25.55 -9.24 19.28
C ARG A 124 -25.64 -9.00 20.78
N THR A 125 -24.59 -9.30 21.55
CA THR A 125 -24.59 -9.07 23.01
C THR A 125 -24.23 -7.63 23.36
N GLY A 126 -23.45 -6.95 22.51
CA GLY A 126 -22.97 -5.60 22.74
C GLY A 126 -21.72 -5.52 23.64
N ASP A 127 -21.16 -6.65 24.05
CA ASP A 127 -20.02 -6.72 24.99
C ASP A 127 -18.65 -6.60 24.31
N PHE A 128 -18.59 -6.11 23.07
CA PHE A 128 -17.33 -5.94 22.36
C PHE A 128 -17.30 -4.71 21.45
N LYS A 129 -16.08 -4.31 21.10
CA LYS A 129 -15.81 -3.25 20.12
C LYS A 129 -14.94 -3.79 18.99
N PHE A 130 -15.27 -3.39 17.76
CA PHE A 130 -14.46 -3.61 16.56
C PHE A 130 -14.00 -2.25 16.01
N GLY A 131 -12.87 -2.23 15.32
CA GLY A 131 -12.36 -1.05 14.65
C GLY A 131 -11.76 -1.40 13.29
N HIS A 132 -11.89 -0.46 12.36
CA HIS A 132 -11.26 -0.52 11.04
C HIS A 132 -10.73 0.88 10.66
N PRO A 133 -9.81 0.99 9.69
CA PRO A 133 -9.32 2.28 9.17
C PRO A 133 -10.43 3.11 8.50
N ASP A 134 -10.26 4.44 8.38
CA ASP A 134 -11.21 5.30 7.64
C ASP A 134 -11.30 4.87 6.15
N PRO A 135 -12.50 4.56 5.62
CA PRO A 135 -12.68 4.08 4.24
C PRO A 135 -12.34 5.12 3.17
N ARG A 136 -12.19 6.40 3.52
CA ARG A 136 -11.79 7.46 2.58
C ARG A 136 -10.28 7.52 2.39
N ASP A 137 -9.53 7.07 3.40
CA ASP A 137 -8.07 7.19 3.45
C ASP A 137 -7.35 5.84 3.27
N SER A 138 -8.04 4.71 3.48
CA SER A 138 -7.46 3.37 3.42
C SER A 138 -8.32 2.36 2.68
N ASN A 139 -7.70 1.62 1.75
CA ASN A 139 -8.33 0.46 1.09
C ASN A 139 -8.82 -0.58 2.10
N GLY A 140 -8.13 -0.76 3.23
CA GLY A 140 -8.55 -1.67 4.29
C GLY A 140 -9.84 -1.22 4.96
N GLY A 141 -10.06 0.09 5.08
CA GLY A 141 -11.32 0.66 5.54
C GLY A 141 -12.47 0.46 4.56
N THR A 142 -12.22 0.60 3.25
CA THR A 142 -13.25 0.35 2.22
C THR A 142 -13.72 -1.10 2.18
N MET A 143 -12.86 -2.05 2.55
CA MET A 143 -13.17 -3.49 2.54
C MET A 143 -13.73 -4.03 3.87
N ALA A 144 -13.75 -3.22 4.93
CA ALA A 144 -14.12 -3.63 6.28
C ALA A 144 -15.65 -3.65 6.51
#